data_AF-A0A9E5IAF9-F1
#
_entry.id   AF-A0A9E5IAF9-F1
#
_cell.length_a   1.000
_cell.length_b   1.000
_cell.length_c   1.000
_cell.angle_alpha   90.00
_cell.angle_beta   90.00
_cell.angle_gamma   90.00
#
_symmetry.space_group_name_H-M   'P 1'
#
loop_
_entity.id
_entity.type
_entity.pdbx_description
1 polymer ?
#
loop_
_entity_poly.entity_id
_entity_poly.type
_entity_poly.pdbx_seq_one_letter_code
_entity_poly.pdbx_strand_id
1 'polypeptide(L)'
;MLEGVDVMVYDLQDIGCRSYTYISTLGLVMEAAEEQGIGVMVLDRPNPLGTRRVEGPRPQGPEVISSFIGQYDIPYVYGLTVGELARWINGHHLRRPCRLSVIPMKG
;
A
#
# COMPACT_ATOMS: atom_id res chain seq x y z
N MET A 1 6.74 -7.16 18.65
CA MET A 1 5.82 -6.01 18.47
C MET A 1 4.40 -6.47 18.17
N LEU A 2 4.18 -7.50 17.35
CA LEU A 2 2.84 -7.96 16.95
C LEU A 2 2.27 -9.11 17.80
N GLU A 3 2.97 -9.53 18.86
CA GLU A 3 2.49 -10.59 19.76
C GLU A 3 1.18 -10.17 20.44
N GLY A 4 0.17 -11.03 20.36
CA GLY A 4 -1.17 -10.77 20.89
C GLY A 4 -2.05 -9.84 20.03
N VAL A 5 -1.60 -9.46 18.82
CA VAL A 5 -2.40 -8.64 17.89
C VAL A 5 -3.12 -9.54 16.89
N ASP A 6 -4.45 -9.47 16.85
CA ASP A 6 -5.27 -10.23 15.90
C ASP A 6 -5.50 -9.49 14.56
N VAL A 7 -5.56 -8.15 14.63
CA VAL A 7 -5.83 -7.27 13.49
C VAL A 7 -5.02 -5.97 13.61
N MET A 8 -4.34 -5.61 12.53
CA MET A 8 -3.70 -4.31 12.32
C MET A 8 -4.64 -3.38 11.55
N VAL A 9 -4.92 -2.20 12.10
CA VAL A 9 -5.73 -1.17 11.43
C VAL A 9 -4.80 -0.11 10.82
N TYR A 10 -4.97 0.17 9.55
CA TYR A 10 -4.31 1.24 8.83
C TYR A 10 -5.31 2.35 8.53
N ASP A 11 -5.12 3.51 9.16
CA ASP A 11 -5.94 4.71 8.98
C ASP A 11 -5.05 5.95 8.87
N LEU A 12 -4.40 6.12 7.72
CA LEU A 12 -3.49 7.22 7.44
C LEU A 12 -3.81 7.87 6.11
N GLN A 13 -3.78 9.20 6.08
CA GLN A 13 -3.95 9.98 4.86
C GLN A 13 -2.64 10.01 4.07
N ASP A 14 -2.64 9.40 2.89
CA ASP A 14 -1.54 9.51 1.91
C ASP A 14 -1.74 10.72 0.97
N ILE A 15 -0.74 11.03 0.14
CA ILE A 15 -0.79 12.15 -0.82
C ILE A 15 -0.87 11.72 -2.30
N GLY A 16 -0.91 10.42 -2.60
CA GLY A 16 -0.99 9.91 -3.98
C GLY A 16 0.35 9.83 -4.71
N CYS A 17 1.48 9.85 -3.98
CA CYS A 17 2.82 9.92 -4.54
C CYS A 17 3.71 8.79 -4.01
N ARG A 18 4.40 8.07 -4.91
CA ARG A 18 5.19 6.86 -4.60
C ARG A 18 6.29 7.10 -3.55
N SER A 19 6.85 8.30 -3.50
CA SER A 19 7.92 8.67 -2.56
C SER A 19 7.43 9.03 -1.17
N TYR A 20 6.13 9.20 -0.96
CA TYR A 20 5.57 9.45 0.36
C TYR A 20 5.39 8.14 1.10
N THR A 21 6.14 7.96 2.19
CA THR A 21 6.48 6.62 2.69
C THR A 21 5.37 5.94 3.49
N TYR A 22 4.19 6.54 3.63
CA TYR A 22 3.07 5.91 4.33
C TYR A 22 2.58 4.66 3.62
N ILE A 23 2.62 4.64 2.28
CA ILE A 23 2.29 3.45 1.50
C ILE A 23 3.37 2.37 1.59
N SER A 24 4.65 2.75 1.78
CA SER A 24 5.73 1.81 2.05
C SER A 24 5.54 1.15 3.42
N THR A 25 5.16 1.94 4.43
CA THR A 25 4.75 1.41 5.74
C THR A 25 3.56 0.45 5.61
N LEU A 26 2.56 0.76 4.79
CA LEU A 26 1.42 -0.14 4.55
C LEU A 26 1.87 -1.51 4.05
N GLY A 27 2.69 -1.58 3.00
CA GLY A 27 3.12 -2.88 2.50
C GLY A 27 4.02 -3.63 3.46
N LEU A 28 4.88 -2.95 4.23
CA LEU A 28 5.64 -3.62 5.31
C LEU A 28 4.72 -4.19 6.41
N VAL A 29 3.65 -3.47 6.77
CA VAL A 29 2.62 -3.99 7.69
C VAL A 29 1.94 -5.21 7.09
N MET A 30 1.62 -5.17 5.79
CA MET A 30 0.97 -6.28 5.10
C MET A 30 1.88 -7.51 4.97
N GLU A 31 3.17 -7.33 4.72
CA GLU A 31 4.19 -8.39 4.72
C GLU A 31 4.30 -9.03 6.12
N ALA A 32 4.49 -8.22 7.16
CA ALA A 32 4.60 -8.74 8.53
C ALA A 32 3.29 -9.43 9.00
N ALA A 33 2.13 -8.94 8.57
CA ALA A 33 0.84 -9.54 8.89
C ALA A 33 0.64 -10.87 8.16
N GLU A 34 1.13 -11.00 6.93
CA GLU A 34 1.14 -12.27 6.18
C GLU A 34 1.95 -13.33 6.91
N GLU A 35 3.17 -12.99 7.34
CA GLU A 35 4.07 -13.91 8.02
C GLU A 35 3.52 -14.41 9.37
N GLN A 36 2.71 -13.61 10.05
CA GLN A 36 2.17 -13.90 11.38
C GLN A 36 0.69 -14.30 11.39
N GLY A 37 0.03 -14.35 10.23
CA GLY A 37 -1.40 -14.70 10.13
C GLY A 37 -2.37 -13.65 10.71
N ILE A 38 -1.89 -12.41 10.86
CA ILE A 38 -2.64 -11.27 11.42
C ILE A 38 -3.52 -10.66 10.32
N GLY A 39 -4.72 -10.21 10.69
CA GLY A 39 -5.60 -9.50 9.76
C GLY A 39 -5.10 -8.08 9.50
N VAL A 40 -5.28 -7.57 8.28
CA VAL A 40 -5.05 -6.15 7.97
C VAL A 40 -6.37 -5.51 7.60
N MET A 41 -6.72 -4.40 8.26
CA MET A 41 -7.89 -3.59 7.94
C MET A 41 -7.45 -2.20 7.49
N VAL A 42 -7.76 -1.84 6.25
CA VAL A 42 -7.52 -0.50 5.72
C VAL A 42 -8.81 0.30 5.77
N LEU A 43 -8.79 1.41 6.52
CA LEU A 43 -9.84 2.42 6.46
C LEU A 43 -9.50 3.35 5.30
N ASP A 44 -10.21 3.18 4.18
CA ASP A 44 -9.82 3.82 2.94
C ASP A 44 -9.98 5.35 3.02
N ARG A 45 -9.12 6.07 2.30
CA ARG A 45 -9.04 7.53 2.30
C ARG A 45 -8.90 8.06 0.87
N PRO A 46 -9.37 9.30 0.60
CA PRO A 46 -9.30 9.85 -0.74
C PRO A 46 -7.84 10.10 -1.11
N ASN A 47 -7.48 9.83 -2.35
CA ASN A 47 -6.21 10.28 -2.89
C ASN A 47 -6.32 11.79 -3.20
N PRO A 48 -5.53 12.69 -2.57
CA PRO A 48 -5.63 14.13 -2.79
C PRO A 48 -5.31 14.57 -4.23
N LEU A 49 -4.55 13.77 -4.99
CA LEU A 49 -4.27 13.98 -6.41
C LEU A 49 -5.35 13.39 -7.32
N GLY A 50 -6.36 12.73 -6.74
CA GLY A 50 -7.42 12.02 -7.43
C GLY A 50 -6.96 10.67 -8.01
N THR A 51 -7.92 9.90 -8.51
CA THR A 51 -7.68 8.56 -9.10
C THR A 51 -7.65 8.58 -10.63
N ARG A 52 -7.68 9.76 -11.25
CA ARG A 52 -7.65 9.93 -12.71
C ARG A 52 -6.27 10.29 -13.26
N ARG A 53 -5.32 10.63 -12.39
CA ARG A 53 -3.96 11.02 -12.75
C ARG A 53 -3.01 9.86 -12.52
N VAL A 54 -2.30 9.47 -13.56
CA VAL A 54 -1.23 8.46 -13.51
C VAL A 54 -0.03 9.03 -14.25
N GLU A 55 1.04 9.35 -13.53
CA GLU A 55 2.15 10.15 -14.06
C GLU A 55 3.52 9.64 -13.55
N GLY A 56 4.55 9.89 -14.37
CA GLY A 56 5.93 9.53 -14.07
C GLY A 56 6.27 8.05 -14.33
N PRO A 57 7.56 7.74 -14.53
CA PRO A 57 7.97 6.39 -14.86
C PRO A 57 7.78 5.45 -13.67
N ARG A 58 7.40 4.21 -13.98
CA ARG A 58 7.58 3.10 -13.06
C ARG A 58 9.08 2.89 -12.80
N PRO A 59 9.48 2.47 -11.59
CA PRO A 59 10.88 2.22 -11.28
C PRO A 59 11.27 0.89 -11.96
N GLN A 60 11.70 0.96 -13.22
CA GLN A 60 12.13 -0.19 -14.03
C GLN A 60 13.57 -0.07 -14.51
N GLY A 61 14.25 -1.20 -14.64
CA GLY A 61 15.61 -1.30 -15.19
C GLY A 61 16.64 -1.82 -14.18
N PRO A 62 17.85 -2.19 -14.64
CA PRO A 62 18.90 -2.76 -13.80
C PRO A 62 19.46 -1.77 -12.77
N GLU A 63 19.28 -0.46 -13.01
CA GLU A 63 19.72 0.63 -12.13
C GLU A 63 18.78 0.84 -10.93
N VAL A 64 17.59 0.23 -10.94
CA VAL A 64 16.55 0.51 -9.96
C VAL A 64 16.83 -0.23 -8.67
N ILE A 65 17.10 0.54 -7.63
CA ILE A 65 17.26 0.03 -6.27
C ILE A 65 15.93 0.22 -5.54
N SER A 66 15.28 -0.89 -5.19
CA SER A 66 14.12 -0.84 -4.31
C SER A 66 14.54 -0.23 -2.97
N SER A 67 13.77 0.76 -2.52
CA SER A 67 14.04 1.49 -1.28
C SER A 67 12.73 1.90 -0.64
N PHE A 68 12.80 2.37 0.60
CA PHE A 68 11.61 2.79 1.34
C PHE A 68 10.85 3.98 0.71
N ILE A 69 11.49 4.75 -0.19
CA ILE A 69 10.89 5.85 -0.95
C ILE A 69 10.45 5.44 -2.37
N GLY A 70 10.47 4.14 -2.69
CA GLY A 70 10.21 3.62 -4.03
C GLY A 70 10.09 2.10 -4.04
N GLN A 71 9.26 1.56 -3.15
CA GLN A 71 9.21 0.13 -2.85
C GLN A 71 8.42 -0.70 -3.89
N TYR A 72 7.50 -0.07 -4.61
CA TYR A 72 6.56 -0.76 -5.50
C TYR A 72 6.72 -0.34 -6.97
N ASP A 73 6.46 -1.29 -7.89
CA ASP A 73 6.42 -1.06 -9.35
C ASP A 73 5.14 -0.31 -9.78
N ILE A 74 4.97 0.89 -9.24
CA ILE A 74 3.87 1.81 -9.55
C ILE A 74 4.41 3.13 -10.12
N PRO A 75 3.64 3.87 -10.94
CA PRO A 75 3.99 5.21 -11.39
C PRO A 75 4.25 6.17 -10.21
N TYR A 76 4.89 7.31 -10.46
CA TYR A 76 5.22 8.26 -9.40
C TYR A 76 3.95 8.87 -8.78
N VAL A 77 3.00 9.29 -9.62
CA VAL A 77 1.60 9.52 -9.23
C VAL A 77 0.82 8.31 -9.69
N TYR A 78 0.31 7.53 -8.74
CA TYR A 78 -0.17 6.17 -9.02
C TYR A 78 -1.69 6.04 -9.20
N GLY A 79 -2.47 7.10 -8.89
CA GLY A 79 -3.89 7.18 -9.24
C GLY A 79 -4.82 6.21 -8.51
N LEU A 80 -4.46 5.72 -7.33
CA LEU A 80 -5.27 4.81 -6.52
C LEU A 80 -5.57 5.42 -5.15
N THR A 81 -6.66 5.01 -4.50
CA THR A 81 -6.80 5.18 -3.05
C THR A 81 -5.84 4.25 -2.31
N VAL A 82 -5.67 4.47 -1.00
CA VAL A 82 -4.80 3.59 -0.20
C VAL A 82 -5.38 2.17 -0.07
N GLY A 83 -6.71 2.03 -0.04
CA GLY A 83 -7.40 0.75 -0.06
C GLY A 83 -7.27 0.01 -1.41
N GLU A 84 -7.34 0.73 -2.52
CA GLU A 84 -7.05 0.16 -3.86
C GLU A 84 -5.58 -0.26 -3.99
N LEU A 85 -4.65 0.57 -3.52
CA LEU A 85 -3.23 0.22 -3.48
C LEU A 85 -2.96 -0.98 -2.58
N ALA A 86 -3.62 -1.09 -1.42
CA ALA A 86 -3.52 -2.26 -0.56
C ALA A 86 -3.93 -3.53 -1.32
N ARG A 87 -5.04 -3.51 -2.05
CA ARG A 87 -5.46 -4.65 -2.89
C ARG A 87 -4.42 -4.96 -3.97
N TRP A 88 -3.84 -3.94 -4.58
CA TRP A 88 -2.77 -4.11 -5.57
C TRP A 88 -1.54 -4.80 -4.97
N ILE A 89 -1.04 -4.31 -3.82
CA ILE A 89 0.08 -4.90 -3.07
C ILE A 89 -0.23 -6.36 -2.72
N ASN A 90 -1.44 -6.64 -2.23
CA ASN A 90 -1.86 -7.98 -1.83
C ASN A 90 -1.86 -8.99 -2.99
N GLY A 91 -2.16 -8.52 -4.21
CA GLY A 91 -2.25 -9.37 -5.41
C GLY A 91 -0.98 -9.45 -6.25
N HIS A 92 -0.11 -8.43 -6.20
CA HIS A 92 1.00 -8.28 -7.14
C HIS A 92 2.38 -8.15 -6.49
N HIS A 93 2.45 -7.79 -5.20
CA HIS A 93 3.72 -7.57 -4.50
C HIS A 93 4.02 -8.66 -3.48
N LEU A 94 3.03 -9.05 -2.67
CA LEU A 94 3.24 -10.07 -1.63
C LEU A 94 3.45 -11.45 -2.26
N ARG A 95 4.30 -12.26 -1.63
CA ARG A 95 4.52 -13.67 -2.02
C ARG A 95 3.27 -14.51 -1.86
N ARG A 96 2.47 -14.22 -0.83
CA ARG A 96 1.15 -14.78 -0.56
C ARG A 96 0.22 -13.66 -0.13
N PRO A 97 -1.07 -13.70 -0.47
CA PRO A 97 -2.00 -12.68 0.02
C PRO A 97 -2.16 -12.74 1.54
N CYS A 98 -2.11 -11.58 2.20
CA CYS A 98 -2.50 -11.44 3.61
C CYS A 98 -4.04 -11.38 3.74
N ARG A 99 -4.54 -11.56 4.97
CA ARG A 99 -5.98 -11.44 5.30
C ARG A 99 -6.39 -9.96 5.33
N LEU A 100 -6.60 -9.39 4.15
CA LEU A 100 -6.94 -7.98 3.95
C LEU A 100 -8.46 -7.73 3.97
N SER A 101 -8.88 -6.71 4.73
CA SER A 101 -10.21 -6.08 4.65
C SER A 101 -10.04 -4.60 4.34
N VAL A 102 -10.75 -4.10 3.33
CA VAL A 102 -10.76 -2.67 2.99
C VAL A 102 -12.15 -2.13 3.27
N ILE A 103 -12.25 -1.12 4.12
CA ILE A 103 -13.50 -0.40 4.41
C ILE A 103 -13.56 0.79 3.45
N PRO A 104 -14.37 0.74 2.37
CA PRO A 104 -14.40 1.79 1.38
C PRO A 104 -15.07 3.05 1.94
N MET A 105 -14.67 4.19 1.40
CA MET A 105 -15.37 5.45 1.61
C MET A 105 -16.80 5.40 1.03
N LYS A 106 -17.65 6.32 1.50
CA LYS A 106 -18.96 6.60 0.90
C LYS A 106 -18.97 8.04 0.41
N GLY A 107 -19.46 8.27 -0.80
CA GLY A 107 -19.53 9.59 -1.45
C GLY A 107 -20.15 9.50 -2.82
#